data_AF-A0A318TR84-F1
#
_entry.id   AF-A0A318TR84-F1
#
_cell.length_a   1.000
_cell.length_b   1.000
_cell.length_c   1.000
_cell.angle_alpha   90.00
_cell.angle_beta   90.00
_cell.angle_gamma   90.00
#
_symmetry.space_group_name_H-M   'P 1'
#
loop_
_entity.id
_entity.type
_entity.pdbx_description
1 polymer ?
#
loop_
_entity_poly.entity_id
_entity_poly.type
_entity_poly.pdbx_seq_one_letter_code
_entity_poly.pdbx_strand_id
1 'polypeptide(L)' 'MNQGRIWTVVKPTVGLPLFLGSVAVIAILVHAALLSKTTWFSKYWNGKAAAIESSVKVG' A
#
# COMPACT_ATOMS: atom_id res chain seq x y z
N MET A 1 -21.52 11.04 -2.33
CA MET A 1 -21.49 10.06 -3.45
C MET A 1 -22.58 10.40 -4.46
N ASN A 2 -22.33 11.35 -5.38
CA ASN A 2 -23.34 11.83 -6.34
C ASN A 2 -23.02 11.43 -7.81
N GLN A 3 -22.04 10.55 -8.02
CA GLN A 3 -21.52 10.20 -9.35
C GLN A 3 -21.96 8.80 -9.84
N GLY A 4 -23.03 8.22 -9.30
CA GLY A 4 -23.52 6.91 -9.72
C GLY A 4 -23.91 6.83 -11.20
N ARG A 5 -24.25 7.97 -11.82
CA ARG A 5 -24.58 8.08 -13.24
C ARG A 5 -23.37 7.94 -14.18
N ILE A 6 -22.13 7.84 -13.66
CA ILE A 6 -20.94 7.67 -14.50
C ILE A 6 -21.03 6.42 -15.40
N TRP A 7 -21.73 5.39 -14.97
CA TRP A 7 -21.89 4.14 -15.73
C TRP A 7 -22.85 4.23 -16.91
N THR A 8 -23.57 5.36 -17.07
CA THR A 8 -24.36 5.60 -18.29
C THR A 8 -23.50 6.14 -19.44
N VAL A 9 -22.29 6.63 -19.14
CA VAL A 9 -21.34 7.18 -20.13
C VAL A 9 -20.06 6.36 -20.24
N VAL A 10 -19.72 5.56 -19.22
CA VAL A 10 -18.60 4.61 -19.23
C VAL A 10 -19.13 3.20 -19.03
N LYS A 11 -18.73 2.25 -19.88
CA LYS A 11 -19.14 0.85 -19.73
C LYS A 11 -18.51 0.25 -18.46
N PRO A 12 -19.29 -0.33 -17.53
CA PRO A 12 -18.77 -0.86 -16.27
C PRO A 12 -17.81 -2.03 -16.46
N THR A 13 -18.02 -2.86 -17.49
CA THR A 13 -17.15 -4.00 -17.81
C THR A 13 -15.72 -3.62 -18.18
N VAL A 14 -15.46 -2.37 -18.57
CA VAL A 14 -14.12 -1.86 -18.87
C VAL A 14 -13.66 -0.85 -17.82
N GLY A 15 -14.53 0.10 -17.45
CA GLY A 15 -14.19 1.15 -16.50
C GLY A 15 -13.92 0.64 -15.09
N LEU A 16 -14.66 -0.37 -14.62
CA LEU A 16 -14.47 -0.91 -13.28
C LEU A 16 -13.16 -1.72 -13.17
N PRO A 17 -12.83 -2.64 -14.09
CA PRO A 17 -11.51 -3.28 -14.09
C PRO A 17 -10.37 -2.28 -14.25
N LEU A 18 -10.51 -1.26 -15.11
CA LEU A 18 -9.47 -0.24 -15.29
C LEU A 18 -9.25 0.58 -14.01
N PHE A 19 -10.33 0.95 -13.31
CA PHE A 19 -10.25 1.67 -12.05
C PHE A 19 -9.52 0.85 -10.98
N LEU A 20 -9.97 -0.39 -10.74
CA LEU A 20 -9.35 -1.26 -9.73
C LEU A 20 -7.90 -1.63 -10.09
N GLY A 21 -7.63 -1.86 -11.38
CA GLY A 21 -6.28 -2.12 -11.89
C GLY A 21 -5.36 -0.92 -11.67
N SER A 22 -5.82 0.29 -11.96
CA SER A 22 -5.05 1.52 -11.74
C SER A 22 -4.73 1.72 -10.26
N VAL A 23 -5.71 1.51 -9.37
CA VAL A 23 -5.50 1.60 -7.91
C VAL A 23 -4.47 0.56 -7.45
N ALA A 24 -4.51 -0.67 -7.96
CA ALA A 24 -3.53 -1.70 -7.64
C ALA A 24 -2.11 -1.32 -8.10
N VAL A 25 -1.97 -0.79 -9.32
CA VAL A 25 -0.67 -0.31 -9.83
C VAL A 25 -0.13 0.83 -8.96
N ILE A 26 -0.97 1.80 -8.61
CA ILE A 26 -0.57 2.91 -7.73
C ILE A 26 -0.10 2.38 -6.37
N ALA A 27 -0.85 1.45 -5.77
CA ALA A 27 -0.47 0.86 -4.49
C ALA A 27 0.91 0.19 -4.56
N ILE A 28 1.19 -0.60 -5.60
CA ILE A 28 2.49 -1.26 -5.78
C ILE A 28 3.61 -0.23 -5.92
N LEU A 29 3.40 0.82 -6.72
CA LEU A 29 4.41 1.86 -6.92
C LEU A 29 4.72 2.63 -5.64
N VAL A 30 3.71 2.95 -4.84
CA VAL A 30 3.90 3.60 -3.54
C VAL A 30 4.70 2.70 -2.60
N HIS A 31 4.38 1.41 -2.51
CA HIS A 31 5.15 0.48 -1.68
C HIS A 31 6.60 0.30 -2.17
N ALA A 32 6.82 0.23 -3.49
CA ALA A 32 8.16 0.18 -4.06
C ALA A 32 8.97 1.46 -3.75
N ALA A 33 8.33 2.62 -3.78
CA ALA A 33 8.95 3.89 -3.41
C ALA A 33 9.33 3.92 -1.91
N LEU A 34 8.44 3.46 -1.03
CA LEU A 34 8.73 3.34 0.41
C LEU A 34 9.92 2.41 0.66
N LEU A 35 9.95 1.24 0.02
CA LEU A 35 11.05 0.29 0.13
C LEU A 35 12.39 0.90 -0.32
N SER A 36 12.37 1.73 -1.36
CA SER A 36 13.59 2.29 -1.97
C SER A 36 14.07 3.59 -1.31
N LYS A 37 13.19 4.35 -0.67
CA LYS A 37 13.48 5.70 -0.15
C LYS A 37 13.44 5.80 1.37
N THR A 38 13.04 4.75 2.07
CA THR A 38 12.98 4.76 3.54
C THR A 38 13.77 3.59 4.12
N THR A 39 14.41 3.81 5.27
CA THR A 39 15.23 2.75 5.91
C THR A 39 14.42 1.81 6.80
N TRP A 40 13.22 2.22 7.24
CA TRP A 40 12.43 1.45 8.19
C TRP A 40 11.79 0.23 7.53
N PHE A 41 11.35 0.34 6.27
CA PHE A 41 10.63 -0.74 5.59
C PHE A 41 11.54 -1.94 5.31
N SER A 42 12.78 -1.70 4.87
CA SER A 42 13.79 -2.77 4.74
C SER A 42 14.20 -3.37 6.10
N LYS A 43 14.29 -2.54 7.16
CA LYS A 43 14.58 -3.03 8.53
C LYS A 43 13.45 -3.92 9.06
N TYR A 44 12.20 -3.59 8.76
CA TYR A 44 11.02 -4.40 9.08
C TYR A 44 11.11 -5.78 8.41
N TRP A 45 11.38 -5.83 7.10
CA TRP A 45 11.54 -7.10 6.38
C TRP A 45 12.79 -7.90 6.76
N ASN A 46 13.86 -7.25 7.22
CA ASN A 46 15.07 -7.94 7.71
C ASN A 46 14.85 -8.62 9.08
N GLY A 47 13.69 -8.42 9.74
CA GLY A 47 13.33 -9.08 11.01
C GLY A 47 14.10 -8.59 12.24
N LYS A 48 15.04 -7.65 12.10
CA LYS A 48 15.89 -7.15 13.20
C LYS A 48 15.23 -6.08 14.08
N ALA A 49 14.05 -5.61 13.72
CA ALA A 49 13.33 -4.58 14.49
C ALA A 49 12.64 -5.13 15.76
N ALA A 50 12.43 -6.44 15.87
CA ALA A 50 11.73 -7.05 17.01
C ALA A 50 12.63 -7.43 18.20
N ALA A 51 13.93 -7.11 18.16
CA ALA A 51 14.88 -7.47 19.22
C ALA A 51 15.13 -6.36 20.26
N ILE A 52 14.29 -5.30 20.29
CA ILE A 52 14.50 -4.15 21.20
C ILE A 52 13.50 -4.12 22.37
N GLU A 53 12.45 -4.95 22.40
CA GLU A 53 11.43 -4.89 23.47
C GLU A 53 11.59 -5.90 24.63
N SER A 54 12.72 -6.63 24.74
CA SER A 54 12.92 -7.60 25.83
C SER A 54 14.08 -7.30 26.80
N SER A 55 14.64 -6.08 26.79
CA SER A 55 15.62 -5.67 27.81
C SER A 55 15.11 -4.54 28.70
N VAL A 56 13.95 -4.72 29.34
CA VAL A 56 13.68 -4.02 30.61
C VAL A 56 14.59 -4.67 31.65
N LYS A 57 15.70 -4.02 31.98
CA LYS A 57 16.46 -4.32 33.20
C LYS A 57 15.57 -3.92 34.37
N VAL A 58 14.93 -4.90 35.00
CA VAL A 58 14.39 -4.74 36.36
C VAL A 58 15.61 -4.54 37.26
N GLY A 59 15.84 -3.27 37.64
CA GLY A 59 16.73 -2.91 38.74
C GLY A 59 16.03 -3.07 40.07
#